data_AF-A0A843AV01-F1
#
_entry.id   AF-A0A843AV01-F1
#
_cell.length_a   1.000
_cell.length_b   1.000
_cell.length_c   1.000
_cell.angle_alpha   90.00
_cell.angle_beta   90.00
_cell.angle_gamma   90.00
#
_symmetry.space_group_name_H-M   'P 1'
#
loop_
_entity.id
_entity.type
_entity.pdbx_description
1 polymer ?
#
loop_
_entity_poly.entity_id
_entity_poly.type
_entity_poly.pdbx_seq_one_letter_code
_entity_poly.pdbx_strand_id
1 'polypeptide(L)'
;MYENVDPSHFHRGAHIDERVWLSSAFRVMLIKRGIDKAGSINQLGRTLGYRSRVHPGWSVRQILVGKQPFPLERLRALSEFLEYPLEDIMRHRTQPRAVTIDSTRRALETYGMLYFIPR
;
A
#
# COMPACT_ATOMS: atom_id res chain seq x y z
N MET A 1 45.23 -13.72 -4.74
CA MET A 1 44.14 -13.93 -5.72
C MET A 1 42.83 -13.76 -4.97
N TYR A 2 41.99 -12.85 -5.43
CA TYR A 2 40.69 -12.53 -4.84
C TYR A 2 39.62 -13.53 -5.29
N GLU A 3 38.64 -13.73 -4.39
CA GLU A 3 37.25 -14.15 -4.61
C GLU A 3 36.99 -15.60 -5.07
N ASN A 4 36.04 -16.33 -4.49
CA ASN A 4 34.62 -15.96 -4.41
C ASN A 4 33.97 -16.50 -3.14
N VAL A 5 33.46 -15.60 -2.30
CA VAL A 5 32.48 -15.94 -1.26
C VAL A 5 31.11 -15.92 -1.94
N ASP A 6 30.46 -17.08 -2.00
CA ASP A 6 29.09 -17.24 -2.48
C ASP A 6 28.11 -16.44 -1.57
N PRO A 7 27.37 -15.45 -2.08
CA PRO A 7 26.39 -14.71 -1.30
C PRO A 7 25.01 -15.38 -1.29
N SER A 8 24.91 -16.71 -1.41
CA SER A 8 23.65 -17.46 -1.33
C SER A 8 22.91 -17.37 0.02
N HIS A 9 23.40 -16.56 0.96
CA HIS A 9 22.65 -16.04 2.11
C HIS A 9 21.70 -14.87 1.76
N PHE A 10 20.86 -15.01 0.73
CA PHE A 10 19.61 -14.25 0.75
C PHE A 10 18.63 -14.99 1.63
N HIS A 11 18.63 -14.60 2.90
CA HIS A 11 17.59 -14.92 3.87
C HIS A 11 16.22 -14.82 3.19
N ARG A 12 15.61 -15.98 2.90
CA ARG A 12 14.15 -16.11 2.89
C ARG A 12 13.69 -15.93 4.33
N GLY A 13 13.81 -14.70 4.82
CA GLY A 13 13.19 -14.30 6.06
C GLY A 13 11.70 -14.48 5.88
N ALA A 14 11.15 -15.42 6.64
CA ALA A 14 9.72 -15.51 6.88
C ALA A 14 9.25 -14.20 7.53
N HIS A 15 9.02 -13.17 6.71
CA HIS A 15 8.22 -12.04 7.12
C HIS A 15 6.83 -12.61 7.33
N ILE A 16 6.41 -12.68 8.60
CA ILE A 16 5.00 -12.79 8.96
C ILE A 16 4.37 -11.55 8.32
N ASP A 17 3.80 -11.77 7.15
CA ASP A 17 3.26 -10.75 6.26
C ASP A 17 1.97 -10.23 6.90
N GLU A 18 2.10 -9.38 7.91
CA GLU A 18 0.93 -8.84 8.61
C GLU A 18 0.15 -7.97 7.62
N ARG A 19 -1.02 -8.47 7.23
CA ARG A 19 -1.92 -7.81 6.28
C ARG A 19 -2.82 -6.85 7.04
N VAL A 20 -2.73 -5.57 6.70
CA VAL A 20 -3.48 -4.50 7.35
C VAL A 20 -4.57 -3.98 6.42
N TRP A 21 -5.82 -4.16 6.84
CA TRP A 21 -6.96 -3.51 6.23
C TRP A 21 -7.21 -2.17 6.92
N LEU A 22 -7.31 -1.10 6.16
CA LEU A 22 -7.69 0.23 6.64
C LEU A 22 -9.10 0.56 6.15
N SER A 23 -9.84 1.33 6.95
CA SER A 23 -11.17 1.84 6.54
C SER A 23 -11.11 2.53 5.17
N SER A 24 -12.16 2.38 4.36
CA SER A 24 -12.14 2.86 2.96
C SER A 24 -11.84 4.35 2.84
N ALA A 25 -12.45 5.19 3.67
CA ALA A 25 -12.21 6.63 3.67
C ALA A 25 -10.73 6.96 3.99
N PHE A 26 -10.21 6.42 5.09
CA PHE A 26 -8.83 6.69 5.50
C PHE A 26 -7.81 6.13 4.51
N ARG A 27 -8.04 4.92 3.98
CA ARG A 27 -7.18 4.31 2.96
C ARG A 27 -7.07 5.17 1.71
N VAL A 28 -8.20 5.62 1.18
CA VAL A 28 -8.24 6.46 -0.03
C VAL A 28 -7.53 7.79 0.24
N MET A 29 -7.82 8.43 1.37
CA MET A 29 -7.16 9.66 1.81
C MET A 29 -5.63 9.51 1.89
N LEU A 30 -5.16 8.48 2.59
CA LEU A 30 -3.74 8.23 2.82
C LEU A 30 -3.01 7.97 1.50
N ILE A 31 -3.58 7.12 0.64
CA ILE A 31 -3.01 6.85 -0.68
C ILE A 31 -3.04 8.09 -1.56
N LYS A 32 -4.12 8.89 -1.52
CA LYS A 32 -4.19 10.16 -2.25
C LYS A 32 -3.05 11.09 -1.85
N ARG A 33 -2.82 11.29 -0.55
CA ARG A 33 -1.68 12.09 -0.05
C ARG A 33 -0.35 11.53 -0.57
N GLY A 34 -0.19 10.21 -0.58
CA GLY A 34 0.97 9.55 -1.17
C GLY A 34 1.13 9.85 -2.66
N ILE A 35 0.04 9.81 -3.43
CA ILE A 35 0.02 10.11 -4.86
C ILE A 35 0.38 11.58 -5.08
N ASP A 36 -0.20 12.49 -4.31
CA ASP A 36 0.04 13.92 -4.40
C ASP A 36 1.51 14.24 -4.10
N LYS A 37 2.10 13.65 -3.05
CA LYS A 37 3.53 13.82 -2.70
C LYS A 37 4.47 13.19 -3.74
N ALA A 38 4.10 12.03 -4.32
CA ALA A 38 4.92 11.34 -5.31
C ALA A 38 4.71 11.82 -6.76
N GLY A 39 3.67 12.63 -7.01
CA GLY A 39 3.25 13.11 -8.33
C GLY A 39 2.45 12.09 -9.18
N SER A 40 2.46 10.80 -8.86
CA SER A 40 1.60 9.79 -9.51
C SER A 40 1.51 8.49 -8.71
N ILE A 41 0.47 7.69 -8.98
CA ILE A 41 0.32 6.34 -8.38
C ILE A 41 1.45 5.38 -8.76
N ASN A 42 2.02 5.54 -9.95
CA ASN A 42 3.15 4.72 -10.41
C ASN A 42 4.43 5.09 -9.66
N GLN A 43 4.68 6.40 -9.48
CA GLN A 43 5.83 6.86 -8.70
C GLN A 43 5.69 6.45 -7.23
N LEU A 44 4.49 6.59 -6.65
CA LEU A 44 4.21 6.09 -5.30
C LEU A 44 4.49 4.59 -5.19
N GLY A 45 4.04 3.80 -6.17
CA GLY A 45 4.35 2.36 -6.23
C GLY A 45 5.86 2.09 -6.19
N ARG A 46 6.65 2.81 -6.98
CA ARG A 46 8.12 2.69 -6.98
C ARG A 46 8.74 3.09 -5.64
N THR A 47 8.30 4.21 -5.06
CA THR A 47 8.75 4.69 -3.75
C THR A 47 8.52 3.65 -2.66
N LEU A 48 7.36 2.99 -2.68
CA LEU A 48 7.02 1.95 -1.69
C LEU A 48 7.68 0.59 -2.01
N GLY A 49 8.45 0.47 -3.09
CA GLY A 49 9.15 -0.75 -3.47
C GLY A 49 8.31 -1.77 -4.25
N TYR A 50 7.14 -1.39 -4.78
CA TYR A 50 6.40 -2.24 -5.71
C TYR A 50 7.10 -2.30 -7.07
N ARG A 51 7.36 -3.50 -7.56
CA ARG A 51 7.96 -3.77 -8.88
C ARG A 51 7.11 -4.80 -9.61
N SER A 52 6.57 -4.47 -10.79
CA SER A 52 5.61 -5.32 -11.50
C SER A 52 6.10 -6.73 -11.79
N ARG A 53 7.40 -6.93 -12.04
CA ARG A 53 8.01 -8.26 -12.25
C ARG A 53 8.18 -9.09 -10.97
N VAL A 54 8.22 -8.44 -9.80
CA VAL A 54 8.49 -9.08 -8.50
C VAL A 54 7.20 -9.32 -7.72
N HIS A 55 6.22 -8.44 -7.91
CA HIS A 55 4.95 -8.44 -7.19
C HIS A 55 3.76 -8.45 -8.16
N PRO A 56 3.61 -9.49 -8.99
CA PRO A 56 2.51 -9.56 -9.94
C PRO A 56 1.17 -9.52 -9.20
N GLY A 57 0.30 -8.60 -9.62
CA GLY A 57 -1.02 -8.42 -9.00
C GLY A 57 -1.03 -7.63 -7.68
N TRP A 58 0.12 -7.29 -7.09
CA TRP A 58 0.20 -6.41 -5.91
C TRP A 58 0.59 -4.99 -6.33
N SER A 59 -0.29 -4.04 -6.07
CA SER A 59 -0.01 -2.64 -6.39
C SER A 59 -0.79 -1.70 -5.48
N VAL A 60 -0.27 -0.49 -5.35
CA VAL A 60 -0.98 0.62 -4.68
C VAL A 60 -2.39 0.79 -5.25
N ARG A 61 -2.60 0.55 -6.56
CA ARG A 61 -3.92 0.60 -7.19
C ARG A 61 -4.89 -0.45 -6.62
N GLN A 62 -4.45 -1.69 -6.43
CA GLN A 62 -5.31 -2.75 -5.88
C GLN A 62 -5.68 -2.47 -4.43
N ILE A 63 -4.72 -1.94 -3.65
CA ILE A 63 -4.97 -1.51 -2.27
C ILE A 63 -5.97 -0.35 -2.25
N LEU A 64 -5.74 0.68 -3.08
CA LEU A 64 -6.62 1.84 -3.20
C LEU A 64 -8.08 1.44 -3.43
N VAL A 65 -8.32 0.57 -4.40
CA VAL A 65 -9.68 0.10 -4.73
C VAL A 65 -10.21 -1.00 -3.79
N GLY A 66 -9.53 -1.26 -2.68
CA GLY A 66 -10.00 -2.16 -1.62
C GLY A 66 -9.95 -3.64 -2.00
N LYS A 67 -9.22 -4.01 -3.06
CA LYS A 67 -9.05 -5.41 -3.46
C LYS A 67 -7.98 -6.14 -2.65
N GLN A 68 -7.04 -5.39 -2.06
CA GLN A 68 -5.95 -5.94 -1.27
C GLN A 68 -5.72 -5.13 0.02
N PRO A 69 -5.27 -5.78 1.10
CA PRO A 69 -4.74 -5.08 2.27
C PRO A 69 -3.34 -4.53 1.98
N PHE A 70 -2.85 -3.65 2.86
CA PHE A 70 -1.43 -3.33 2.88
C PHE A 70 -0.62 -4.48 3.49
N PRO A 71 0.51 -4.89 2.89
CA PRO A 71 1.58 -5.51 3.66
C PRO A 71 2.10 -4.49 4.68
N LEU A 72 2.32 -4.90 5.93
CA LEU A 72 2.76 -4.01 7.00
C LEU A 72 4.05 -3.25 6.63
N GLU A 73 5.00 -3.89 5.98
CA GLU A 73 6.23 -3.23 5.53
C GLU A 73 5.99 -2.09 4.54
N ARG A 74 5.03 -2.28 3.62
CA ARG A 74 4.65 -1.25 2.64
C ARG A 74 3.87 -0.12 3.32
N LEU A 75 3.13 -0.42 4.38
CA LEU A 75 2.46 0.58 5.20
C LEU A 75 3.46 1.42 6.01
N ARG A 76 4.50 0.78 6.57
CA ARG A 76 5.63 1.47 7.23
C ARG A 76 6.37 2.39 6.26
N ALA A 77 6.72 1.89 5.08
CA ALA A 77 7.34 2.72 4.04
C ALA A 77 6.46 3.92 3.64
N LEU A 78 5.14 3.75 3.59
CA LEU A 78 4.22 4.85 3.31
C LEU A 78 4.13 5.85 4.48
N SER A 79 4.13 5.36 5.72
CA SER A 79 4.17 6.15 6.95
C SER A 79 5.41 7.05 6.98
N GLU A 80 6.59 6.48 6.75
CA GLU A 80 7.86 7.21 6.66
C GLU A 80 7.86 8.21 5.51
N PHE A 81 7.45 7.79 4.31
CA PHE A 81 7.41 8.66 3.14
C PHE A 81 6.48 9.86 3.33
N LEU A 82 5.37 9.69 4.05
CA LEU A 82 4.42 10.76 4.34
C LEU A 82 4.72 11.54 5.62
N GLU A 83 5.73 11.11 6.40
CA GLU A 83 6.02 11.65 7.73
C GLU A 83 4.78 11.60 8.63
N TYR A 84 4.00 10.52 8.50
CA TYR A 84 2.74 10.32 9.23
C TYR A 84 2.90 9.11 10.17
N PRO A 85 2.75 9.26 11.50
CA PRO A 85 3.01 8.18 12.46
C PRO A 85 2.25 6.89 12.16
N LEU A 86 2.96 5.76 12.22
CA LEU A 86 2.37 4.45 11.94
C LEU A 86 1.27 4.12 12.94
N GLU A 87 1.45 4.47 14.21
CA GLU A 87 0.47 4.21 15.28
C GLU A 87 -0.87 4.86 14.95
N ASP A 88 -0.84 6.09 14.44
CA ASP A 88 -2.05 6.83 14.06
C ASP A 88 -2.72 6.22 12.83
N ILE A 89 -1.96 5.75 11.85
CA ILE A 89 -2.48 4.96 10.72
C ILE A 89 -3.19 3.69 11.24
N MET A 90 -2.57 3.00 12.18
CA MET A 90 -3.07 1.73 12.72
C MET A 90 -4.37 1.88 13.52
N ARG A 91 -4.68 3.08 14.06
CA ARG A 91 -5.99 3.38 14.66
C ARG A 91 -7.16 3.26 13.67
N HIS A 92 -6.88 3.36 12.37
CA HIS A 92 -7.89 3.20 11.31
C HIS A 92 -7.95 1.77 10.75
N ARG A 93 -7.28 0.81 11.39
CA ARG A 93 -7.37 -0.61 11.05
C ARG A 93 -8.82 -1.08 11.17
N THR A 94 -9.23 -1.90 10.22
CA THR A 94 -10.58 -2.48 10.19
C THR A 94 -10.54 -3.94 9.78
N GLN A 95 -11.69 -4.60 9.79
CA GLN A 95 -11.86 -5.96 9.31
C GLN A 95 -12.11 -5.95 7.78
N PRO A 96 -11.65 -6.98 7.03
CA PRO A 96 -11.83 -7.04 5.58
C PRO A 96 -13.29 -6.81 5.14
N ARG A 97 -14.25 -7.39 5.87
CA ARG A 97 -15.69 -7.30 5.59
C ARG A 97 -16.27 -5.87 5.63
N ALA A 98 -15.59 -4.92 6.27
CA ALA A 98 -16.01 -3.52 6.33
C ALA A 98 -15.59 -2.73 5.07
N VAL A 99 -14.66 -3.28 4.28
CA VAL A 99 -14.22 -2.69 3.00
C VAL A 99 -15.10 -3.29 1.89
N THR A 100 -16.12 -2.54 1.49
CA THR A 100 -17.06 -2.94 0.44
C THR A 100 -16.82 -2.11 -0.83
N ILE A 101 -17.41 -2.56 -1.94
CA ILE A 101 -17.41 -1.81 -3.20
C ILE A 101 -18.05 -0.43 -2.97
N ASP A 102 -19.19 -0.37 -2.29
CA ASP A 102 -19.91 0.89 -2.03
C ASP A 102 -19.15 1.83 -1.10
N SER A 103 -18.51 1.32 -0.05
CA SER A 103 -17.75 2.17 0.87
C SER A 103 -16.48 2.69 0.21
N THR A 104 -15.86 1.88 -0.67
CA THR A 104 -14.72 2.30 -1.48
C THR A 104 -15.11 3.32 -2.53
N ARG A 105 -16.23 3.12 -3.23
CA ARG A 105 -16.76 4.06 -4.22
C ARG A 105 -17.03 5.43 -3.59
N ARG A 106 -17.79 5.47 -2.48
CA ARG A 106 -18.07 6.71 -1.75
C ARG A 106 -16.80 7.43 -1.32
N ALA A 107 -15.81 6.70 -0.81
CA ALA A 107 -14.53 7.28 -0.45
C ALA A 107 -13.78 7.87 -1.66
N LEU A 108 -13.74 7.17 -2.80
CA LEU A 108 -13.13 7.68 -4.03
C LEU A 108 -13.83 8.95 -4.53
N GLU A 109 -15.16 9.01 -4.43
CA GLU A 109 -15.94 10.21 -4.77
C GLU A 109 -15.60 11.38 -3.84
N THR A 110 -15.62 11.16 -2.52
CA THR A 110 -15.29 12.19 -1.51
C THR A 110 -13.90 12.80 -1.70
N TYR A 111 -12.92 11.99 -2.09
CA TYR A 111 -11.54 12.45 -2.27
C TYR A 111 -11.19 12.85 -3.72
N GLY A 112 -12.18 12.96 -4.61
CA GLY A 112 -11.97 13.40 -6.00
C GLY A 112 -11.21 12.41 -6.87
N MET A 113 -11.23 11.13 -6.54
CA MET A 113 -10.48 10.05 -7.19
C MET A 113 -11.33 9.23 -8.17
N LEU A 114 -12.24 9.89 -8.90
CA LEU A 114 -13.25 9.26 -9.75
C LEU A 114 -12.67 8.32 -10.81
N TYR A 115 -11.47 8.61 -11.34
CA TYR A 115 -10.77 7.77 -12.33
C TYR A 115 -10.40 6.37 -11.82
N PHE A 116 -10.47 6.13 -10.51
CA PHE A 116 -10.17 4.85 -9.88
C PHE A 116 -11.41 4.08 -9.45
N ILE A 117 -12.62 4.60 -9.69
CA ILE A 117 -13.86 3.87 -9.38
C ILE A 117 -13.87 2.57 -10.19
N PRO A 118 -13.97 1.40 -9.54
CA PRO A 118 -14.12 0.12 -10.23
C PRO A 118 -15.36 0.17 -11.12
N ARG A 119 -15.20 -0.20 -12.40
CA ARG A 119 -16.31 -0.41 -13.34
C ARG A 119 -16.91 -1.78 -13.14
#